data_AF-A0A2Z3I989-F1
#
_entry.id   AF-A0A2Z3I989-F1
#
_cell.length_a   1.000
_cell.length_b   1.000
_cell.length_c   1.000
_cell.angle_alpha   90.00
_cell.angle_beta   90.00
_cell.angle_gamma   90.00
#
_symmetry.space_group_name_H-M   'P 1'
#
loop_
_entity.id
_entity.type
_entity.pdbx_description
1 polymer ?
#
loop_
_entity_poly.entity_id
_entity_poly.type
_entity_poly.pdbx_seq_one_letter_code
_entity_poly.pdbx_strand_id
1 'polypeptide(L)'
;MNRFYNSYIELGKKLANEFAISWNIETSLDGSIKKEHRWNLTSFTKSTPPPTHWLSDLGEYANIIKVLQEQDPSRNKMALSKSWQDLIKAVILEACFIKRIKTGTIIGSILPPLKVIATTNPSIEPWELKADHLLFAINIARKAQKSGTLADWVIGVTKNIIDQNHISNFGPLYPQLNTIKRIGERSKYSSIVKSQSDLLHDLKHRKKAEKLPDKRAFWELVSIVFTEQPLSFMDALKFAQVKLMLICGLRVGEATLLPADWKRKQNYTSQDGTPVGKLDGYSQALMLRHFAEKQQLGNQSGAYLHENSQYVPQLFADILEETLDNVLKMTQPLRDTLEKQIKQNRLLPWFNSNDYISAKELYPYLSGNPVFLESFEDDIHQYKEQYLKSYDKTVFDQLIKKQMLATTDRVGFNFYMFYNRLSKKINWYTEFGSIIPSTKRKDWNNVYLSIREIEHFLQSDKRTKLSDTTPFRLNDGKLQPYELLFLMPKSSI
;
A
#
# COMPACT_ATOMS: atom_id res chain seq x y z
N MET A 1 -16.98 -40.25 6.22
CA MET A 1 -16.63 -39.00 5.52
C MET A 1 -17.89 -38.30 5.04
N ASN A 2 -18.05 -37.00 5.31
CA ASN A 2 -19.30 -36.30 5.02
C ASN A 2 -19.34 -35.68 3.61
N ARG A 3 -20.53 -35.42 3.08
CA ARG A 3 -20.70 -34.94 1.69
C ARG A 3 -20.08 -33.55 1.46
N PHE A 4 -20.16 -32.66 2.45
CA PHE A 4 -19.70 -31.28 2.33
C PHE A 4 -18.18 -31.18 2.27
N TYR A 5 -17.50 -31.97 3.10
CA TYR A 5 -16.07 -32.19 3.03
C TYR A 5 -15.66 -32.67 1.63
N ASN A 6 -16.32 -33.71 1.10
CA ASN A 6 -16.01 -34.22 -0.24
C ASN A 6 -16.18 -33.15 -1.32
N SER A 7 -17.30 -32.43 -1.31
CA SER A 7 -17.55 -31.33 -2.25
C SER A 7 -16.49 -30.22 -2.14
N TYR A 8 -16.04 -29.91 -0.93
CA TYR A 8 -15.00 -28.92 -0.69
C TYR A 8 -13.63 -29.38 -1.20
N ILE A 9 -13.28 -30.66 -1.04
CA ILE A 9 -12.06 -31.24 -1.62
C ILE A 9 -12.13 -31.28 -3.15
N GLU A 10 -13.27 -31.65 -3.73
CA GLU A 10 -13.44 -31.65 -5.19
C GLU A 10 -13.34 -30.23 -5.79
N LEU A 11 -13.81 -29.20 -5.09
CA LEU A 11 -13.55 -27.81 -5.46
C LEU A 11 -12.04 -27.52 -5.48
N GLY A 12 -11.31 -27.95 -4.45
CA GLY A 12 -9.85 -27.81 -4.39
C GLY A 12 -9.13 -28.52 -5.54
N LYS A 13 -9.51 -29.76 -5.86
CA LYS A 13 -8.96 -30.52 -6.99
C LYS A 13 -9.27 -29.85 -8.33
N LYS A 14 -10.48 -29.31 -8.49
CA LYS A 14 -10.87 -28.56 -9.70
C LYS A 14 -9.99 -27.33 -9.89
N LEU A 15 -9.78 -26.54 -8.83
CA LEU A 15 -8.86 -25.39 -8.85
C LEU A 15 -7.43 -25.83 -9.18
N ALA A 16 -6.96 -26.93 -8.59
CA ALA A 16 -5.62 -27.43 -8.89
C ALA A 16 -5.46 -27.77 -10.38
N ASN A 17 -6.45 -28.44 -10.97
CA ASN A 17 -6.45 -28.77 -12.39
C ASN A 17 -6.50 -27.52 -13.28
N GLU A 18 -7.39 -26.57 -12.98
CA GLU A 18 -7.55 -25.31 -13.72
C GLU A 18 -6.25 -24.50 -13.78
N PHE A 19 -5.48 -24.49 -12.68
CA PHE A 19 -4.22 -23.76 -12.58
C PHE A 19 -2.97 -24.62 -12.82
N ALA A 20 -3.14 -25.85 -13.35
CA ALA A 20 -2.06 -26.80 -13.64
C ALA A 20 -1.14 -27.10 -12.44
N ILE A 21 -1.72 -27.21 -11.25
CA ILE A 21 -1.05 -27.52 -9.99
C ILE A 21 -1.23 -29.01 -9.69
N SER A 22 -0.12 -29.70 -9.39
CA SER A 22 -0.21 -31.09 -8.93
C SER A 22 -0.87 -31.19 -7.55
N TRP A 23 -2.06 -31.80 -7.50
CA TRP A 23 -2.78 -32.06 -6.25
C TRP A 23 -2.10 -33.13 -5.38
N ASN A 24 -1.53 -34.15 -6.03
CA ASN A 24 -0.89 -35.28 -5.36
C ASN A 24 0.56 -34.91 -5.04
N ILE A 25 0.80 -34.57 -3.77
CA ILE A 25 2.11 -34.26 -3.24
C ILE A 25 2.54 -35.44 -2.36
N GLU A 26 3.71 -35.99 -2.63
CA GLU A 26 4.36 -36.97 -1.76
C GLU A 26 5.03 -36.26 -0.58
N THR A 27 4.78 -36.77 0.63
CA THR A 27 5.36 -36.26 1.87
C THR A 27 6.26 -37.31 2.50
N SER A 28 7.37 -36.86 3.10
CA SER A 28 8.20 -37.70 3.98
C SER A 28 7.41 -38.13 5.23
N LEU A 29 7.97 -39.04 6.05
CA LEU A 29 7.34 -39.51 7.29
C LEU A 29 7.01 -38.38 8.29
N ASP A 30 7.78 -37.28 8.27
CA ASP A 30 7.57 -36.10 9.11
C ASP A 30 6.65 -35.05 8.47
N GLY A 31 6.12 -35.34 7.27
CA GLY A 31 5.27 -34.46 6.48
C GLY A 31 6.00 -33.41 5.62
N SER A 32 7.33 -33.43 5.58
CA SER A 32 8.10 -32.51 4.72
C SER A 32 7.89 -32.81 3.23
N ILE A 33 7.87 -31.76 2.40
CA ILE A 33 7.71 -31.86 0.95
C ILE A 33 9.06 -31.61 0.25
N LYS A 34 9.44 -32.51 -0.67
CA LYS A 34 10.63 -32.34 -1.52
C LYS A 34 10.55 -31.05 -2.33
N LYS A 35 11.69 -30.39 -2.56
CA LYS A 35 11.76 -29.00 -3.02
C LYS A 35 11.01 -28.76 -4.33
N GLU A 36 11.11 -29.71 -5.26
CA GLU A 36 10.47 -29.76 -6.57
C GLU A 36 8.94 -29.87 -6.54
N HIS A 37 8.36 -30.35 -5.44
CA HIS A 37 6.92 -30.54 -5.29
C HIS A 37 6.27 -29.49 -4.37
N ARG A 38 7.06 -28.54 -3.84
CA ARG A 38 6.54 -27.46 -2.98
C ARG A 38 5.69 -26.50 -3.79
N TRP A 39 4.57 -26.06 -3.23
CA TRP A 39 3.76 -25.04 -3.88
C TRP A 39 4.29 -23.64 -3.58
N ASN A 40 4.58 -22.87 -4.63
CA ASN A 40 4.96 -21.48 -4.51
C ASN A 40 3.69 -20.60 -4.49
N LEU A 41 3.22 -20.23 -3.29
CA LEU A 41 2.01 -19.43 -3.17
C LEU A 41 2.19 -18.00 -3.75
N THR A 42 3.43 -17.52 -3.77
CA THR A 42 3.78 -16.21 -4.34
C THR A 42 3.61 -16.21 -5.84
N SER A 43 4.00 -17.30 -6.52
CA SER A 43 3.76 -17.45 -7.96
C SER A 43 2.28 -17.66 -8.27
N PHE A 44 1.55 -18.44 -7.45
CA PHE A 44 0.11 -18.65 -7.61
C PHE A 44 -0.67 -17.33 -7.63
N THR A 45 -0.27 -16.37 -6.79
CA THR A 45 -0.91 -15.05 -6.68
C THR A 45 -0.26 -13.97 -7.55
N LYS A 46 0.78 -14.29 -8.34
CA LYS A 46 1.58 -13.35 -9.13
C LYS A 46 2.11 -12.15 -8.31
N SER A 47 2.39 -12.38 -7.02
CA SER A 47 2.93 -11.35 -6.13
C SER A 47 4.42 -11.13 -6.38
N THR A 48 4.92 -9.92 -6.15
CA THR A 48 6.35 -9.60 -6.33
C THR A 48 7.16 -10.04 -5.10
N PRO A 49 8.14 -10.95 -5.23
CA PRO A 49 9.05 -11.28 -4.13
C PRO A 49 10.04 -10.15 -3.85
N PRO A 50 10.68 -10.07 -2.66
CA PRO A 50 10.53 -10.92 -1.46
C PRO A 50 9.53 -10.35 -0.41
N PRO A 51 9.01 -11.18 0.53
CA PRO A 51 9.36 -12.60 0.77
C PRO A 51 8.58 -13.59 -0.11
N THR A 52 9.25 -14.67 -0.52
CA THR A 52 8.62 -15.78 -1.25
C THR A 52 8.05 -16.80 -0.26
N HIS A 53 6.74 -17.00 -0.29
CA HIS A 53 6.00 -17.92 0.54
C HIS A 53 5.73 -19.27 -0.15
N TRP A 54 5.99 -20.36 0.58
CA TRP A 54 5.89 -21.74 0.09
C TRP A 54 5.02 -22.60 1.02
N LEU A 55 4.23 -23.51 0.44
CA LEU A 55 3.74 -24.69 1.15
C LEU A 55 4.80 -25.79 1.01
N SER A 56 5.57 -26.00 2.08
CA SER A 56 6.69 -26.94 2.10
C SER A 56 6.54 -28.10 3.09
N ASP A 57 5.47 -28.10 3.89
CA ASP A 57 5.29 -29.05 4.97
C ASP A 57 3.80 -29.29 5.29
N LEU A 58 3.37 -30.54 5.11
CA LEU A 58 2.04 -31.07 5.41
C LEU A 58 2.05 -32.01 6.63
N GLY A 59 3.06 -31.88 7.50
CA GLY A 59 3.17 -32.61 8.77
C GLY A 59 2.59 -31.88 9.96
N GLU A 60 2.70 -32.48 11.14
CA GLU A 60 2.30 -31.85 12.41
C GLU A 60 3.05 -30.53 12.67
N TYR A 61 2.44 -29.63 13.43
CA TYR A 61 2.99 -28.30 13.69
C TYR A 61 4.09 -28.36 14.75
N ALA A 62 5.34 -28.10 14.35
CA ALA A 62 6.53 -28.25 15.20
C ALA A 62 6.44 -27.54 16.56
N ASN A 63 5.86 -26.34 16.63
CA ASN A 63 5.70 -25.62 17.89
C ASN A 63 4.68 -26.28 18.83
N ILE A 64 3.66 -26.96 18.30
CA ILE A 64 2.73 -27.74 19.11
C ILE A 64 3.41 -29.02 19.59
N ILE A 65 4.17 -29.69 18.72
CA ILE A 65 4.90 -30.92 19.09
C ILE A 65 5.83 -30.67 20.28
N LYS A 66 6.55 -29.55 20.31
CA LYS A 66 7.38 -29.19 21.47
C LYS A 66 6.60 -29.16 22.78
N VAL A 67 5.39 -28.60 22.78
CA VAL A 67 4.52 -28.57 23.97
C VAL A 67 3.99 -29.96 24.33
N LEU A 68 3.66 -30.78 23.34
CA LEU A 68 3.19 -32.14 23.57
C LEU A 68 4.32 -33.07 24.06
N GLN A 69 5.56 -32.82 23.64
CA GLN A 69 6.75 -33.55 24.09
C GLN A 69 7.06 -33.33 25.58
N GLU A 70 6.65 -32.20 26.15
CA GLU A 70 6.70 -31.99 27.61
C GLU A 70 5.78 -32.95 28.38
N GLN A 71 4.75 -33.49 27.71
CA GLN A 71 3.79 -34.45 28.28
C GLN A 71 4.11 -35.89 27.90
N ASP A 72 4.62 -36.10 26.68
CA ASP A 72 5.04 -37.40 26.14
C ASP A 72 6.37 -37.24 25.36
N PRO A 73 7.52 -37.49 26.01
CA PRO A 73 8.83 -37.34 25.38
C PRO A 73 9.06 -38.25 24.17
N SER A 74 8.29 -39.32 24.00
CA SER A 74 8.41 -40.25 22.86
C SER A 74 7.78 -39.71 21.57
N ARG A 75 6.99 -38.63 21.67
CA ARG A 75 6.25 -38.08 20.55
C ARG A 75 7.18 -37.44 19.53
N ASN A 76 7.14 -37.96 18.31
CA ASN A 76 7.84 -37.39 17.15
C ASN A 76 6.85 -36.77 16.17
N LYS A 77 7.32 -35.75 15.43
CA LYS A 77 6.53 -35.11 14.38
C LYS A 77 6.26 -36.11 13.25
N MET A 78 5.00 -36.26 12.88
CA MET A 78 4.57 -37.12 11.77
C MET A 78 3.87 -36.34 10.66
N ALA A 79 3.75 -36.96 9.49
CA ALA A 79 2.85 -36.49 8.43
C ALA A 79 1.39 -36.47 8.92
N LEU A 80 0.62 -35.45 8.54
CA LEU A 80 -0.81 -35.43 8.85
C LEU A 80 -1.55 -36.51 8.04
N SER A 81 -2.74 -36.92 8.52
CA SER A 81 -3.60 -37.85 7.77
C SER A 81 -3.89 -37.31 6.37
N LYS A 82 -4.16 -38.21 5.41
CA LYS A 82 -4.41 -37.80 4.02
C LYS A 82 -5.55 -36.79 3.91
N SER A 83 -6.60 -36.96 4.71
CA SER A 83 -7.74 -36.04 4.73
C SER A 83 -7.34 -34.64 5.23
N TRP A 84 -6.55 -34.56 6.30
CA TRP A 84 -6.05 -33.27 6.77
C TRP A 84 -5.16 -32.57 5.74
N GLN A 85 -4.31 -33.34 5.04
CA GLN A 85 -3.51 -32.80 3.94
C GLN A 85 -4.37 -32.28 2.80
N ASP A 86 -5.41 -33.03 2.41
CA ASP A 86 -6.35 -32.63 1.35
C ASP A 86 -7.15 -31.39 1.75
N LEU A 87 -7.60 -31.28 3.00
CA LEU A 87 -8.27 -30.08 3.52
C LEU A 87 -7.35 -28.86 3.47
N ILE A 88 -6.11 -28.99 3.94
CA ILE A 88 -5.13 -27.89 3.92
C ILE A 88 -4.89 -27.40 2.48
N LYS A 89 -4.72 -28.33 1.54
CA LYS A 89 -4.55 -28.00 0.12
C LYS A 89 -5.78 -27.28 -0.44
N ALA A 90 -7.00 -27.78 -0.17
CA ALA A 90 -8.24 -27.14 -0.62
C ALA A 90 -8.36 -25.71 -0.08
N VAL A 91 -8.14 -25.53 1.23
CA VAL A 91 -8.18 -24.21 1.88
C VAL A 91 -7.16 -23.25 1.27
N ILE A 92 -5.93 -23.71 1.01
CA ILE A 92 -4.88 -22.87 0.43
C ILE A 92 -5.25 -22.44 -0.99
N LEU A 93 -5.72 -23.36 -1.83
CA LEU A 93 -6.11 -23.01 -3.20
C LEU A 93 -7.33 -22.09 -3.24
N GLU A 94 -8.34 -22.33 -2.40
CA GLU A 94 -9.47 -21.40 -2.24
C GLU A 94 -8.98 -20.02 -1.76
N ALA A 95 -8.08 -19.98 -0.77
CA ALA A 95 -7.51 -18.75 -0.25
C ALA A 95 -6.69 -17.98 -1.31
N CYS A 96 -5.92 -18.68 -2.14
CA CYS A 96 -5.10 -18.08 -3.20
C CYS A 96 -5.94 -17.59 -4.39
N PHE A 97 -6.79 -18.47 -4.94
CA PHE A 97 -7.42 -18.23 -6.24
C PHE A 97 -8.80 -17.60 -6.15
N ILE A 98 -9.58 -17.95 -5.12
CA ILE A 98 -10.94 -17.43 -4.93
C ILE A 98 -10.92 -16.21 -4.01
N LYS A 99 -10.42 -16.36 -2.78
CA LYS A 99 -10.45 -15.28 -1.76
C LYS A 99 -9.30 -14.27 -1.93
N ARG A 100 -8.31 -14.55 -2.78
CA ARG A 100 -7.12 -13.72 -3.05
C ARG A 100 -6.45 -13.16 -1.79
N ILE A 101 -6.32 -14.00 -0.77
CA ILE A 101 -5.71 -13.65 0.51
C ILE A 101 -4.19 -13.50 0.30
N LYS A 102 -3.59 -12.48 0.93
CA LYS A 102 -2.13 -12.28 0.91
C LYS A 102 -1.41 -13.55 1.38
N THR A 103 -0.40 -13.98 0.64
CA THR A 103 0.33 -15.24 0.87
C THR A 103 0.97 -15.30 2.26
N GLY A 104 1.49 -14.18 2.78
CA GLY A 104 1.97 -14.09 4.15
C GLY A 104 0.89 -14.32 5.21
N THR A 105 -0.36 -13.91 4.96
CA THR A 105 -1.50 -14.20 5.84
C THR A 105 -1.91 -15.67 5.76
N ILE A 106 -1.85 -16.29 4.58
CA ILE A 106 -2.14 -17.72 4.42
C ILE A 106 -1.15 -18.56 5.26
N ILE A 107 0.15 -18.32 5.08
CA ILE A 107 1.20 -19.04 5.81
C ILE A 107 1.23 -18.68 7.30
N GLY A 108 0.95 -17.42 7.65
CA GLY A 108 1.07 -16.93 9.02
C GLY A 108 -0.15 -17.18 9.90
N SER A 109 -1.37 -17.20 9.33
CA SER A 109 -2.61 -17.11 10.13
C SER A 109 -3.70 -18.10 9.73
N ILE A 110 -3.62 -18.76 8.56
CA ILE A 110 -4.63 -19.75 8.12
C ILE A 110 -4.08 -21.17 8.21
N LEU A 111 -2.88 -21.41 7.67
CA LEU A 111 -2.25 -22.73 7.70
C LEU A 111 -1.92 -23.20 9.14
N PRO A 112 -1.28 -22.38 10.00
CA PRO A 112 -0.91 -22.83 11.34
C PRO A 112 -2.07 -23.36 12.18
N PRO A 113 -3.22 -22.66 12.36
CA PRO A 113 -4.32 -23.18 13.18
C PRO A 113 -4.93 -24.48 12.65
N LEU A 114 -4.98 -24.71 11.34
CA LEU A 114 -5.41 -26.01 10.79
C LEU A 114 -4.47 -27.13 11.23
N LYS A 115 -3.16 -26.87 11.14
CA LYS A 115 -2.14 -27.83 11.59
C LYS A 115 -2.19 -28.03 13.10
N VAL A 116 -2.48 -27.00 13.89
CA VAL A 116 -2.67 -27.12 15.35
C VAL A 116 -3.79 -28.12 15.65
N ILE A 117 -4.98 -27.93 15.06
CA ILE A 117 -6.14 -28.79 15.32
C ILE A 117 -5.82 -30.25 14.97
N ALA A 118 -5.17 -30.49 13.83
CA ALA A 118 -4.78 -31.82 13.39
C ALA A 118 -3.71 -32.45 14.28
N THR A 119 -2.70 -31.66 14.70
CA THR A 119 -1.59 -32.14 15.54
C THR A 119 -2.07 -32.55 16.94
N THR A 120 -2.99 -31.79 17.53
CA THR A 120 -3.51 -32.11 18.86
C THR A 120 -4.48 -33.28 18.85
N ASN A 121 -5.01 -33.65 17.69
CA ASN A 121 -6.01 -34.72 17.53
C ASN A 121 -5.63 -35.66 16.36
N PRO A 122 -4.50 -36.39 16.45
CA PRO A 122 -3.92 -37.12 15.31
C PRO A 122 -4.81 -38.26 14.79
N SER A 123 -5.66 -38.83 15.64
CA SER A 123 -6.59 -39.91 15.30
C SER A 123 -7.98 -39.42 14.86
N ILE A 124 -8.19 -38.11 14.77
CA ILE A 124 -9.49 -37.52 14.45
C ILE A 124 -9.43 -36.90 13.06
N GLU A 125 -10.29 -37.39 12.17
CA GLU A 125 -10.41 -36.83 10.82
C GLU A 125 -11.24 -35.54 10.81
N PRO A 126 -11.11 -34.67 9.78
CA PRO A 126 -11.77 -33.36 9.77
C PRO A 126 -13.28 -33.39 9.99
N TRP A 127 -13.98 -34.43 9.48
CA TRP A 127 -15.43 -34.57 9.63
C TRP A 127 -15.89 -35.06 11.01
N GLU A 128 -14.95 -35.49 11.86
CA GLU A 128 -15.21 -36.07 13.19
C GLU A 128 -14.91 -35.08 14.32
N LEU A 129 -14.50 -33.86 13.98
CA LEU A 129 -14.19 -32.82 14.95
C LEU A 129 -15.40 -32.47 15.81
N LYS A 130 -15.20 -32.49 17.13
CA LYS A 130 -16.17 -32.03 18.14
C LYS A 130 -15.62 -30.78 18.85
N ALA A 131 -16.47 -30.11 19.62
CA ALA A 131 -16.06 -28.92 20.36
C ALA A 131 -14.93 -29.21 21.35
N ASP A 132 -14.93 -30.37 22.01
CA ASP A 132 -13.90 -30.78 22.96
C ASP A 132 -12.50 -30.87 22.31
N HIS A 133 -12.44 -31.40 21.07
CA HIS A 133 -11.18 -31.48 20.30
C HIS A 133 -10.61 -30.08 20.00
N LEU A 134 -11.49 -29.11 19.74
CA LEU A 134 -11.13 -27.72 19.48
C LEU A 134 -10.75 -26.98 20.76
N LEU A 135 -11.45 -27.22 21.87
CA LEU A 135 -11.10 -26.69 23.19
C LEU A 135 -9.71 -27.16 23.61
N PHE A 136 -9.41 -28.44 23.41
CA PHE A 136 -8.08 -28.99 23.63
C PHE A 136 -7.02 -28.31 22.76
N ALA A 137 -7.28 -28.18 21.45
CA ALA A 137 -6.39 -27.50 20.52
C ALA A 137 -6.09 -26.04 20.93
N ILE A 138 -7.11 -25.30 21.36
CA ILE A 138 -7.02 -23.91 21.83
C ILE A 138 -6.15 -23.82 23.09
N ASN A 139 -6.35 -24.73 24.05
CA ASN A 139 -5.58 -24.75 25.28
C ASN A 139 -4.10 -25.04 25.02
N ILE A 140 -3.78 -26.01 24.16
CA ILE A 140 -2.40 -26.30 23.77
C ILE A 140 -1.79 -25.14 22.97
N ALA A 141 -2.54 -24.50 22.06
CA ALA A 141 -2.08 -23.32 21.33
C ALA A 141 -1.71 -22.14 22.24
N ARG A 142 -2.46 -21.92 23.32
CA ARG A 142 -2.15 -20.89 24.34
C ARG A 142 -0.84 -21.17 25.07
N LYS A 143 -0.57 -22.44 25.38
CA LYS A 143 0.71 -22.85 25.98
C LYS A 143 1.86 -22.65 25.01
N ALA A 144 1.67 -23.00 23.73
CA ALA A 144 2.70 -22.87 22.70
C ALA A 144 3.06 -21.43 22.35
N GLN A 145 2.12 -20.49 22.46
CA GLN A 145 2.34 -19.08 22.14
C GLN A 145 1.76 -18.16 23.23
N LYS A 146 2.64 -17.55 24.03
CA LYS A 146 2.26 -16.63 25.13
C LYS A 146 1.35 -15.48 24.69
N SER A 147 1.47 -15.00 23.45
CA SER A 147 0.61 -13.93 22.93
C SER A 147 -0.84 -14.36 22.67
N GLY A 148 -1.15 -15.66 22.79
CA GLY A 148 -2.45 -16.31 22.56
C GLY A 148 -3.11 -16.06 21.20
N THR A 149 -2.38 -15.48 20.26
CA THR A 149 -2.89 -15.13 18.93
C THR A 149 -3.16 -16.39 18.10
N LEU A 150 -2.33 -17.42 18.22
CA LEU A 150 -2.56 -18.73 17.59
C LEU A 150 -3.87 -19.37 18.04
N ALA A 151 -4.22 -19.23 19.32
CA ALA A 151 -5.48 -19.72 19.86
C ALA A 151 -6.70 -18.95 19.30
N ASP A 152 -6.62 -17.62 19.21
CA ASP A 152 -7.64 -16.80 18.53
C ASP A 152 -7.81 -17.23 17.05
N TRP A 153 -6.72 -17.57 16.36
CA TRP A 153 -6.75 -18.06 14.99
C TRP A 153 -7.38 -19.45 14.86
N VAL A 154 -7.18 -20.36 15.82
CA VAL A 154 -7.89 -21.65 15.86
C VAL A 154 -9.40 -21.40 15.89
N ILE A 155 -9.88 -20.51 16.77
CA ILE A 155 -11.30 -20.16 16.83
C ILE A 155 -11.78 -19.54 15.51
N GLY A 156 -10.96 -18.66 14.91
CA GLY A 156 -11.29 -18.02 13.63
C GLY A 156 -11.44 -19.02 12.48
N VAL A 157 -10.54 -20.01 12.39
CA VAL A 157 -10.59 -21.07 11.39
C VAL A 157 -11.76 -22.03 11.64
N THR A 158 -12.10 -22.33 12.90
CA THR A 158 -13.33 -23.07 13.21
C THR A 158 -14.54 -22.39 12.59
N LYS A 159 -14.69 -21.08 12.78
CA LYS A 159 -15.83 -20.33 12.22
C LYS A 159 -15.80 -20.28 10.70
N ASN A 160 -14.68 -19.82 10.12
CA ASN A 160 -14.61 -19.40 8.71
C ASN A 160 -14.26 -20.53 7.74
N ILE A 161 -13.82 -21.68 8.25
CA ILE A 161 -13.46 -22.84 7.42
C ILE A 161 -14.29 -24.05 7.83
N ILE A 162 -14.23 -24.46 9.09
CA ILE A 162 -14.88 -25.71 9.53
C ILE A 162 -16.40 -25.58 9.49
N ASP A 163 -16.96 -24.57 10.16
CA ASP A 163 -18.42 -24.37 10.24
C ASP A 163 -18.98 -23.83 8.92
N GLN A 164 -18.34 -22.80 8.34
CA GLN A 164 -18.80 -22.18 7.09
C GLN A 164 -18.90 -23.19 5.93
N ASN A 165 -18.03 -24.20 5.88
CA ASN A 165 -18.05 -25.22 4.83
C ASN A 165 -18.62 -26.57 5.32
N HIS A 166 -19.26 -26.60 6.51
CA HIS A 166 -19.85 -27.81 7.10
C HIS A 166 -18.90 -29.03 7.11
N ILE A 167 -17.61 -28.77 7.38
CA ILE A 167 -16.56 -29.79 7.33
C ILE A 167 -16.80 -30.87 8.37
N SER A 168 -17.21 -30.50 9.58
CA SER A 168 -17.55 -31.43 10.67
C SER A 168 -19.01 -31.86 10.66
N ASN A 169 -19.28 -33.13 11.01
CA ASN A 169 -20.60 -33.68 11.28
C ASN A 169 -21.26 -33.13 12.56
N PHE A 170 -20.48 -32.57 13.46
CA PHE A 170 -20.94 -32.08 14.77
C PHE A 170 -21.07 -30.55 14.81
N GLY A 171 -20.94 -29.89 13.66
CA GLY A 171 -21.06 -28.43 13.54
C GLY A 171 -22.51 -27.93 13.66
N PRO A 172 -22.70 -26.62 13.94
CA PRO A 172 -21.67 -25.60 14.10
C PRO A 172 -20.95 -25.71 15.46
N LEU A 173 -19.61 -25.74 15.43
CA LEU A 173 -18.75 -25.90 16.60
C LEU A 173 -18.40 -24.56 17.25
N TYR A 174 -18.29 -23.49 16.45
CA TYR A 174 -17.92 -22.16 16.90
C TYR A 174 -18.80 -21.61 18.04
N PRO A 175 -20.14 -21.75 18.03
CA PRO A 175 -20.97 -21.26 19.14
C PRO A 175 -20.58 -21.83 20.51
N GLN A 176 -20.09 -23.07 20.54
CA GLN A 176 -19.65 -23.76 21.76
C GLN A 176 -18.29 -23.24 22.27
N LEU A 177 -17.56 -22.50 21.43
CA LEU A 177 -16.29 -21.85 21.78
C LEU A 177 -16.48 -20.41 22.27
N ASN A 178 -17.70 -19.86 22.25
CA ASN A 178 -17.97 -18.47 22.64
C ASN A 178 -17.73 -18.17 24.14
N THR A 179 -17.63 -19.21 24.98
CA THR A 179 -17.25 -19.07 26.40
C THR A 179 -15.76 -18.76 26.58
N ILE A 180 -14.95 -18.97 25.54
CA ILE A 180 -13.52 -18.75 25.57
C ILE A 180 -13.24 -17.26 25.36
N LYS A 181 -12.72 -16.59 26.39
CA LYS A 181 -12.27 -15.20 26.28
C LYS A 181 -11.20 -15.07 25.19
N ARG A 182 -11.53 -14.38 24.09
CA ARG A 182 -10.54 -13.98 23.08
C ARG A 182 -9.72 -12.79 23.54
N ILE A 183 -8.56 -12.60 22.94
CA ILE A 183 -7.73 -11.45 23.28
C ILE A 183 -8.34 -10.19 22.65
N GLY A 184 -9.01 -9.40 23.49
CA GLY A 184 -9.62 -8.11 23.13
C GLY A 184 -11.16 -8.11 23.10
N GLU A 185 -11.84 -9.21 23.46
CA GLU A 185 -13.31 -9.18 23.59
C GLU A 185 -13.72 -8.47 24.91
N ARG A 186 -14.07 -7.19 24.81
CA ARG A 186 -14.95 -6.50 25.77
C ARG A 186 -16.41 -6.67 25.33
N SER A 187 -17.33 -6.69 26.29
CA SER A 187 -18.77 -6.85 26.07
C SER A 187 -19.31 -5.85 25.04
N LYS A 188 -20.10 -6.38 24.08
CA LYS A 188 -20.76 -5.61 23.00
C LYS A 188 -21.72 -4.52 23.48
N TYR A 189 -21.99 -4.44 24.79
CA TYR A 189 -22.88 -3.44 25.40
C TYR A 189 -22.22 -2.08 25.68
N SER A 190 -20.90 -1.95 25.53
CA SER A 190 -20.17 -0.70 25.87
C SER A 190 -20.08 0.33 24.74
N SER A 191 -20.70 0.10 23.57
CA SER A 191 -20.51 0.98 22.41
C SER A 191 -21.39 2.22 22.36
N ILE A 192 -22.35 2.39 23.28
CA ILE A 192 -23.37 3.45 23.17
C ILE A 192 -23.06 4.68 24.02
N VAL A 193 -22.32 4.57 25.12
CA VAL A 193 -21.87 5.73 25.91
C VAL A 193 -20.50 5.43 26.49
N LYS A 194 -19.43 5.96 25.91
CA LYS A 194 -18.09 5.94 26.50
C LYS A 194 -17.71 7.35 26.91
N SER A 195 -17.29 7.51 28.17
CA SER A 195 -16.71 8.76 28.62
C SER A 195 -15.36 9.02 27.93
N GLN A 196 -14.89 10.27 27.92
CA GLN A 196 -13.57 10.63 27.38
C GLN A 196 -12.43 9.85 28.07
N SER A 197 -12.56 9.60 29.38
CA SER A 197 -11.65 8.74 30.14
C SER A 197 -11.64 7.30 29.65
N ASP A 198 -12.82 6.75 29.31
CA ASP A 198 -12.93 5.37 28.81
C ASP A 198 -12.34 5.22 27.41
N LEU A 199 -12.51 6.23 26.55
CA LEU A 199 -11.89 6.28 25.22
C LEU A 199 -10.36 6.30 25.30
N LEU A 200 -9.79 7.13 26.18
CA LEU A 200 -8.34 7.21 26.42
C LEU A 200 -7.79 5.93 27.04
N HIS A 201 -8.54 5.32 27.97
CA HIS A 201 -8.19 4.05 28.58
C HIS A 201 -8.24 2.89 27.57
N ASP A 202 -9.21 2.88 26.66
CA ASP A 202 -9.31 1.88 25.58
C ASP A 202 -8.19 1.99 24.55
N LEU A 203 -7.78 3.21 24.19
CA LEU A 203 -6.64 3.44 23.28
C LEU A 203 -5.36 2.85 23.89
N LYS A 204 -5.12 3.08 25.18
CA LYS A 204 -4.01 2.51 25.96
C LYS A 204 -4.09 0.98 26.16
N HIS A 205 -5.25 0.36 25.93
CA HIS A 205 -5.44 -1.10 26.07
C HIS A 205 -5.42 -1.87 24.74
N ARG A 206 -5.18 -1.21 23.61
CA ARG A 206 -4.99 -1.91 22.33
C ARG A 206 -3.76 -2.82 22.43
N LYS A 207 -3.76 -3.97 21.73
CA LYS A 207 -2.66 -4.97 21.61
C LYS A 207 -1.27 -4.38 21.22
N LYS A 208 -1.18 -3.06 20.98
CA LYS A 208 -0.04 -2.27 20.51
C LYS A 208 -0.12 -0.84 21.07
N ALA A 209 -0.48 -0.67 22.35
CA ALA A 209 -0.57 0.64 22.99
C ALA A 209 0.75 1.42 22.92
N GLU A 210 1.87 0.69 22.98
CA GLU A 210 3.24 1.16 22.72
C GLU A 210 3.43 1.82 21.33
N LYS A 211 2.52 1.62 20.39
CA LYS A 211 2.59 2.19 19.03
C LYS A 211 1.74 3.44 18.86
N LEU A 212 0.92 3.79 19.84
CA LEU A 212 0.26 5.08 19.85
C LEU A 212 1.22 6.11 20.43
N PRO A 213 1.30 7.31 19.83
CA PRO A 213 2.08 8.39 20.43
C PRO A 213 1.54 8.67 21.84
N ASP A 214 2.44 8.97 22.76
CA ASP A 214 2.02 9.49 24.05
C ASP A 214 1.38 10.88 23.86
N LYS A 215 0.67 11.37 24.89
CA LYS A 215 -0.08 12.62 24.80
C LYS A 215 0.85 13.79 24.42
N ARG A 216 2.08 13.80 24.93
CA ARG A 216 3.08 14.83 24.64
C ARG A 216 3.49 14.78 23.17
N ALA A 217 3.90 13.63 22.64
CA ALA A 217 4.29 13.51 21.23
C ALA A 217 3.13 13.81 20.28
N PHE A 218 1.89 13.48 20.64
CA PHE A 218 0.72 13.85 19.84
C PHE A 218 0.57 15.38 19.75
N TRP A 219 0.62 16.10 20.88
CA TRP A 219 0.49 17.56 20.86
C TRP A 219 1.70 18.25 20.22
N GLU A 220 2.89 17.67 20.35
CA GLU A 220 4.08 18.14 19.64
C GLU A 220 3.93 17.99 18.12
N LEU A 221 3.42 16.85 17.65
CA LEU A 221 3.08 16.66 16.24
C LEU A 221 2.05 17.68 15.75
N VAL A 222 0.99 17.93 16.53
CA VAL A 222 -0.01 18.94 16.21
C VAL A 222 0.65 20.32 16.14
N SER A 223 1.49 20.69 17.11
CA SER A 223 2.22 21.95 17.08
C SER A 223 3.05 22.07 15.81
N ILE A 224 3.92 21.10 15.54
CA ILE A 224 4.81 21.10 14.37
C ILE A 224 4.01 21.31 13.08
N VAL A 225 2.98 20.50 12.87
CA VAL A 225 2.25 20.50 11.61
C VAL A 225 1.45 21.79 11.39
N PHE A 226 0.99 22.45 12.45
CA PHE A 226 0.19 23.67 12.35
C PHE A 226 0.98 24.98 12.49
N THR A 227 2.17 24.98 13.11
CA THR A 227 2.94 26.21 13.36
C THR A 227 4.27 26.28 12.62
N GLU A 228 4.92 25.15 12.33
CA GLU A 228 6.24 25.16 11.69
C GLU A 228 6.13 25.36 10.17
N GLN A 229 7.13 26.05 9.61
CA GLN A 229 7.25 26.22 8.16
C GLN A 229 7.88 24.97 7.54
N PRO A 230 7.28 24.40 6.47
CA PRO A 230 7.85 23.24 5.81
C PRO A 230 9.18 23.60 5.13
N LEU A 231 10.22 22.81 5.39
CA LEU A 231 11.56 23.04 4.83
C LEU A 231 11.69 22.60 3.37
N SER A 232 10.75 21.79 2.88
CA SER A 232 10.75 21.28 1.52
C SER A 232 9.34 21.10 0.98
N PHE A 233 9.22 20.97 -0.35
CA PHE A 233 7.97 20.60 -1.02
C PHE A 233 7.37 19.31 -0.46
N MET A 234 8.21 18.31 -0.16
CA MET A 234 7.77 17.03 0.39
C MET A 234 7.24 17.17 1.81
N ASP A 235 7.85 18.03 2.62
CA ASP A 235 7.39 18.29 3.99
C ASP A 235 6.06 19.04 3.98
N ALA A 236 5.89 20.01 3.08
CA ALA A 236 4.62 20.70 2.90
C ALA A 236 3.47 19.75 2.55
N LEU A 237 3.69 18.79 1.63
CA LEU A 237 2.69 17.76 1.32
C LEU A 237 2.40 16.85 2.52
N LYS A 238 3.43 16.40 3.25
CA LYS A 238 3.24 15.57 4.45
C LYS A 238 2.49 16.31 5.54
N PHE A 239 2.81 17.59 5.77
CA PHE A 239 2.13 18.43 6.74
C PHE A 239 0.65 18.52 6.39
N ALA A 240 0.31 18.82 5.13
CA ALA A 240 -1.07 18.85 4.67
C ALA A 240 -1.80 17.50 4.83
N GLN A 241 -1.15 16.38 4.50
CA GLN A 241 -1.72 15.03 4.70
C GLN A 241 -1.98 14.75 6.18
N VAL A 242 -1.07 15.15 7.08
CA VAL A 242 -1.26 14.98 8.52
C VAL A 242 -2.37 15.88 9.05
N LYS A 243 -2.45 17.16 8.62
CA LYS A 243 -3.59 18.05 8.94
C LYS A 243 -4.90 17.42 8.54
N LEU A 244 -4.98 16.91 7.30
CA LEU A 244 -6.15 16.23 6.78
C LEU A 244 -6.53 15.03 7.66
N MET A 245 -5.59 14.14 8.00
CA MET A 245 -5.86 12.99 8.87
C MET A 245 -6.29 13.40 10.28
N LEU A 246 -5.70 14.45 10.87
CA LEU A 246 -6.04 14.95 12.19
C LEU A 246 -7.44 15.57 12.24
N ILE A 247 -7.79 16.37 11.23
CA ILE A 247 -9.08 17.07 11.14
C ILE A 247 -10.21 16.11 10.78
N CYS A 248 -9.98 15.26 9.77
CA CYS A 248 -11.01 14.46 9.13
C CYS A 248 -11.05 13.00 9.58
N GLY A 249 -10.07 12.54 10.37
CA GLY A 249 -9.99 11.16 10.84
C GLY A 249 -9.77 10.12 9.73
N LEU A 250 -9.34 10.56 8.54
CA LEU A 250 -9.10 9.68 7.39
C LEU A 250 -7.95 8.70 7.67
N ARG A 251 -8.06 7.50 7.10
CA ARG A 251 -6.93 6.58 7.03
C ARG A 251 -5.87 7.12 6.09
N VAL A 252 -4.62 6.69 6.30
CA VAL A 252 -3.50 7.09 5.43
C VAL A 252 -3.78 6.82 3.95
N GLY A 253 -4.40 5.66 3.61
CA GLY A 253 -4.74 5.34 2.22
C GLY A 253 -5.76 6.32 1.62
N GLU A 254 -6.80 6.65 2.39
CA GLU A 254 -7.87 7.58 1.99
C GLU A 254 -7.32 9.00 1.82
N ALA A 255 -6.43 9.43 2.73
CA ALA A 255 -5.76 10.73 2.66
C ALA A 255 -4.80 10.83 1.46
N THR A 256 -4.03 9.78 1.17
CA THR A 256 -3.08 9.78 0.04
C THR A 256 -3.75 9.74 -1.33
N LEU A 257 -4.98 9.23 -1.42
CA LEU A 257 -5.72 9.09 -2.66
C LEU A 257 -6.78 10.19 -2.83
N LEU A 258 -6.73 11.26 -2.04
CA LEU A 258 -7.72 12.34 -2.14
C LEU A 258 -7.73 12.92 -3.56
N PRO A 259 -8.91 13.05 -4.20
CA PRO A 259 -9.00 13.62 -5.54
C PRO A 259 -8.77 15.14 -5.52
N ALA A 260 -8.30 15.72 -6.62
CA ALA A 260 -8.08 17.16 -6.74
C ALA A 260 -9.38 17.95 -6.63
N ASP A 261 -10.49 17.42 -7.13
CA ASP A 261 -11.85 17.97 -6.95
C ASP A 261 -12.46 17.51 -5.60
N TRP A 262 -11.70 17.63 -4.52
CA TRP A 262 -12.10 17.19 -3.18
C TRP A 262 -13.31 17.96 -2.61
N LYS A 263 -13.52 19.20 -3.05
CA LYS A 263 -14.43 20.17 -2.41
C LYS A 263 -15.88 19.96 -2.83
N ARG A 264 -16.77 19.82 -1.86
CA ARG A 264 -18.23 19.82 -2.03
C ARG A 264 -18.85 20.77 -1.01
N LYS A 265 -19.96 21.41 -1.36
CA LYS A 265 -20.69 22.34 -0.49
C LYS A 265 -22.13 21.88 -0.38
N GLN A 266 -22.62 21.72 0.84
CA GLN A 266 -24.00 21.36 1.11
C GLN A 266 -24.70 22.52 1.80
N ASN A 267 -25.82 22.97 1.21
CA ASN A 267 -26.62 24.04 1.77
C ASN A 267 -27.80 23.45 2.56
N TYR A 268 -28.12 24.05 3.70
CA TYR A 268 -29.24 23.65 4.55
C TYR A 268 -30.33 24.72 4.54
N THR A 269 -31.56 24.25 4.36
CA THR A 269 -32.78 25.05 4.44
C THR A 269 -33.72 24.46 5.49
N SER A 270 -34.48 25.33 6.14
CA SER A 270 -35.58 24.97 7.04
C SER A 270 -36.72 24.34 6.23
N GLN A 271 -37.71 23.76 6.93
CA GLN A 271 -38.94 23.24 6.31
C GLN A 271 -39.68 24.30 5.48
N ASP A 272 -39.53 25.58 5.83
CA ASP A 272 -40.13 26.72 5.11
C ASP A 272 -39.25 27.26 3.96
N GLY A 273 -38.15 26.58 3.62
CA GLY A 273 -37.21 26.98 2.56
C GLY A 273 -36.22 28.08 2.96
N THR A 274 -36.32 28.62 4.18
CA THR A 274 -35.42 29.65 4.71
C THR A 274 -34.03 29.06 5.02
N PRO A 275 -32.91 29.73 4.68
CA PRO A 275 -31.58 29.27 5.08
C PRO A 275 -31.45 29.13 6.60
N VAL A 276 -30.93 27.99 7.07
CA VAL A 276 -30.91 27.63 8.50
C VAL A 276 -30.05 28.59 9.34
N GLY A 277 -29.13 29.33 8.72
CA GLY A 277 -28.36 30.39 9.39
C GLY A 277 -29.15 31.62 9.79
N LYS A 278 -30.41 31.76 9.36
CA LYS A 278 -31.34 32.73 9.95
C LYS A 278 -32.02 32.23 11.23
N LEU A 279 -31.80 30.96 11.59
CA LEU A 279 -32.36 30.26 12.75
C LEU A 279 -31.24 29.74 13.67
N ASP A 280 -30.13 30.47 13.76
CA ASP A 280 -28.93 30.15 14.56
C ASP A 280 -28.21 28.82 14.22
N GLY A 281 -28.51 28.17 13.09
CA GLY A 281 -27.73 27.04 12.59
C GLY A 281 -26.73 27.42 11.49
N TYR A 282 -26.09 26.43 10.86
CA TYR A 282 -25.20 26.68 9.73
C TYR A 282 -25.96 26.50 8.40
N SER A 283 -26.02 27.56 7.59
CA SER A 283 -26.65 27.51 6.25
C SER A 283 -25.87 26.66 5.24
N GLN A 284 -24.59 26.42 5.49
CA GLN A 284 -23.70 25.72 4.56
C GLN A 284 -22.66 24.91 5.34
N ALA A 285 -22.39 23.68 4.89
CA ALA A 285 -21.30 22.85 5.38
C ALA A 285 -20.34 22.47 4.26
N LEU A 286 -19.05 22.40 4.60
CA LEU A 286 -18.01 21.87 3.75
C LEU A 286 -18.04 20.33 3.80
N MET A 287 -18.05 19.73 2.62
CA MET A 287 -18.02 18.28 2.42
C MET A 287 -16.73 17.90 1.70
N LEU A 288 -16.07 16.86 2.21
CA LEU A 288 -14.85 16.31 1.65
C LEU A 288 -15.15 15.06 0.83
N ARG A 289 -14.98 15.14 -0.49
CA ARG A 289 -14.95 13.97 -1.39
C ARG A 289 -13.66 13.19 -1.16
N HIS A 290 -13.77 11.89 -0.89
CA HIS A 290 -12.62 11.00 -0.75
C HIS A 290 -12.94 9.61 -1.31
N PHE A 291 -11.94 8.72 -1.40
CA PHE A 291 -12.17 7.31 -1.69
C PHE A 291 -12.07 6.49 -0.42
N ALA A 292 -13.09 5.68 -0.13
CA ALA A 292 -13.15 4.87 1.08
C ALA A 292 -12.30 3.61 0.97
N GLU A 293 -11.51 3.30 1.99
CA GLU A 293 -10.72 2.06 2.02
C GLU A 293 -11.63 0.86 2.37
N LYS A 294 -11.53 -0.23 1.60
CA LYS A 294 -12.19 -1.54 1.83
C LYS A 294 -13.71 -1.59 1.60
N GLN A 295 -14.16 -1.33 0.38
CA GLN A 295 -15.41 -1.92 -0.09
C GLN A 295 -15.08 -2.97 -1.16
N GLN A 296 -15.04 -4.24 -0.75
CA GLN A 296 -14.89 -5.37 -1.68
C GLN A 296 -16.20 -5.54 -2.47
N LEU A 297 -16.37 -4.75 -3.52
CA LEU A 297 -17.34 -5.05 -4.57
C LEU A 297 -16.61 -5.77 -5.70
N GLY A 298 -16.69 -7.10 -5.68
CA GLY A 298 -16.48 -7.94 -6.86
C GLY A 298 -15.05 -8.38 -7.19
N ASN A 299 -14.99 -9.50 -7.92
CA ASN A 299 -13.82 -10.31 -8.30
C ASN A 299 -12.82 -9.66 -9.28
N GLN A 300 -12.79 -8.34 -9.43
CA GLN A 300 -12.01 -7.68 -10.49
C GLN A 300 -10.68 -7.11 -9.98
N SER A 301 -9.62 -7.31 -10.76
CA SER A 301 -8.26 -6.84 -10.43
C SER A 301 -8.11 -5.33 -10.64
N GLY A 302 -7.54 -4.65 -9.64
CA GLY A 302 -7.26 -3.21 -9.61
C GLY A 302 -7.58 -2.61 -8.24
N ALA A 303 -6.92 -1.51 -7.86
CA ALA A 303 -7.35 -0.71 -6.71
C ALA A 303 -8.67 -0.04 -7.08
N TYR A 304 -9.78 -0.70 -6.77
CA TYR A 304 -11.11 -0.15 -6.93
C TYR A 304 -11.32 0.94 -5.88
N LEU A 305 -11.57 2.15 -6.34
CA LEU A 305 -11.80 3.30 -5.48
C LEU A 305 -13.32 3.52 -5.39
N HIS A 306 -13.85 3.43 -4.17
CA HIS A 306 -15.25 3.74 -3.90
C HIS A 306 -15.36 5.19 -3.44
N GLU A 307 -16.00 6.03 -4.22
CA GLU A 307 -16.23 7.42 -3.88
C GLU A 307 -17.14 7.54 -2.65
N ASN A 308 -16.76 8.42 -1.73
CA ASN A 308 -17.58 8.76 -0.57
C ASN A 308 -17.40 10.25 -0.26
N SER A 309 -18.28 10.79 0.57
CA SER A 309 -18.17 12.15 1.07
C SER A 309 -18.43 12.19 2.58
N GLN A 310 -17.72 13.06 3.28
CA GLN A 310 -17.92 13.25 4.71
C GLN A 310 -17.94 14.73 5.10
N TYR A 311 -18.66 15.04 6.17
CA TYR A 311 -18.72 16.37 6.73
C TYR A 311 -17.39 16.77 7.33
N VAL A 312 -16.96 17.99 7.03
CA VAL A 312 -15.84 18.64 7.72
C VAL A 312 -16.41 19.41 8.91
N PRO A 313 -15.91 19.21 10.14
CA PRO A 313 -16.36 20.00 11.27
C PRO A 313 -16.16 21.49 11.02
N GLN A 314 -17.19 22.31 11.27
CA GLN A 314 -17.20 23.73 10.91
C GLN A 314 -16.00 24.51 11.47
N LEU A 315 -15.56 24.17 12.69
CA LEU A 315 -14.40 24.78 13.34
C LEU A 315 -13.09 24.65 12.53
N PHE A 316 -13.00 23.64 11.66
CA PHE A 316 -11.80 23.35 10.86
C PHE A 316 -12.00 23.57 9.37
N ALA A 317 -13.17 24.06 8.94
CA ALA A 317 -13.51 24.18 7.52
C ALA A 317 -12.51 25.08 6.78
N ASP A 318 -12.27 26.29 7.31
CA ASP A 318 -11.37 27.28 6.68
C ASP A 318 -9.93 26.78 6.63
N ILE A 319 -9.44 26.20 7.73
CA ILE A 319 -8.07 25.68 7.82
C ILE A 319 -7.87 24.51 6.84
N LEU A 320 -8.86 23.63 6.71
CA LEU A 320 -8.80 22.52 5.77
C LEU A 320 -8.85 23.02 4.33
N GLU A 321 -9.76 23.95 4.03
CA GLU A 321 -9.91 24.55 2.70
C GLU A 321 -8.62 25.23 2.26
N GLU A 322 -8.04 26.10 3.09
CA GLU A 322 -6.76 26.74 2.83
C GLU A 322 -5.64 25.71 2.62
N THR A 323 -5.59 24.67 3.47
CA THR A 323 -4.58 23.62 3.37
C THR A 323 -4.66 22.88 2.02
N LEU A 324 -5.85 22.46 1.62
CA LEU A 324 -6.02 21.66 0.40
C LEU A 324 -5.94 22.53 -0.87
N ASP A 325 -6.38 23.80 -0.82
CA ASP A 325 -6.24 24.75 -1.93
C ASP A 325 -4.75 25.12 -2.15
N ASN A 326 -3.96 25.24 -1.08
CA ASN A 326 -2.52 25.38 -1.18
C ASN A 326 -1.85 24.15 -1.79
N VAL A 327 -2.27 22.93 -1.41
CA VAL A 327 -1.77 21.71 -2.05
C VAL A 327 -2.16 21.67 -3.53
N LEU A 328 -3.39 22.06 -3.89
CA LEU A 328 -3.80 22.17 -5.29
C LEU A 328 -2.83 23.07 -6.04
N LYS A 329 -2.57 24.28 -5.55
CA LYS A 329 -1.62 25.20 -6.19
C LYS A 329 -0.23 24.57 -6.35
N MET A 330 0.29 23.96 -5.28
CA MET A 330 1.61 23.33 -5.25
C MET A 330 1.76 22.19 -6.27
N THR A 331 0.77 21.30 -6.37
CA THR A 331 0.86 20.08 -7.19
C THR A 331 0.33 20.29 -8.61
N GLN A 332 -0.20 21.47 -8.95
CA GLN A 332 -0.69 21.79 -10.30
C GLN A 332 0.35 21.53 -11.40
N PRO A 333 1.62 21.98 -11.29
CA PRO A 333 2.61 21.72 -12.34
C PRO A 333 2.87 20.22 -12.58
N LEU A 334 2.80 19.41 -11.51
CA LEU A 334 2.95 17.95 -11.61
C LEU A 334 1.74 17.32 -12.29
N ARG A 335 0.52 17.80 -11.99
CA ARG A 335 -0.70 17.35 -12.66
C ARG A 335 -0.67 17.67 -14.14
N ASP A 336 -0.35 18.91 -14.51
CA ASP A 336 -0.26 19.34 -15.92
C ASP A 336 0.76 18.49 -16.70
N THR A 337 1.90 18.22 -16.07
CA THR A 337 2.96 17.37 -16.63
C THR A 337 2.45 15.96 -16.87
N LEU A 338 1.87 15.34 -15.84
CA LEU A 338 1.40 13.97 -15.90
C LEU A 338 0.24 13.82 -16.89
N GLU A 339 -0.65 14.80 -16.96
CA GLU A 339 -1.72 14.87 -17.95
C GLU A 339 -1.17 14.90 -19.38
N LYS A 340 -0.16 15.74 -19.66
CA LYS A 340 0.50 15.78 -20.97
C LYS A 340 1.20 14.47 -21.30
N GLN A 341 1.91 13.87 -20.34
CA GLN A 341 2.59 12.59 -20.52
C GLN A 341 1.59 11.48 -20.88
N ILE A 342 0.44 11.43 -20.21
CA ILE A 342 -0.61 10.44 -20.48
C ILE A 342 -1.29 10.70 -21.82
N LYS A 343 -1.67 11.94 -22.13
CA LYS A 343 -2.36 12.30 -23.38
C LYS A 343 -1.49 12.06 -24.61
N GLN A 344 -0.20 12.36 -24.53
CA GLN A 344 0.73 12.23 -25.65
C GLN A 344 1.45 10.88 -25.67
N ASN A 345 1.32 10.07 -24.61
CA ASN A 345 2.08 8.83 -24.41
C ASN A 345 3.60 9.05 -24.54
N ARG A 346 4.11 10.13 -23.92
CA ARG A 346 5.51 10.56 -23.98
C ARG A 346 6.04 10.91 -22.60
N LEU A 347 7.35 10.78 -22.39
CA LEU A 347 8.01 11.11 -21.12
C LEU A 347 8.41 12.58 -21.05
N LEU A 348 8.83 13.15 -22.19
CA LEU A 348 9.26 14.53 -22.33
C LEU A 348 8.34 15.27 -23.32
N PRO A 349 7.05 15.50 -22.96
CA PRO A 349 6.04 16.07 -23.86
C PRO A 349 6.26 17.55 -24.22
N TRP A 350 7.27 18.21 -23.64
CA TRP A 350 7.60 19.62 -23.92
C TRP A 350 8.45 19.81 -25.17
N PHE A 351 9.10 18.76 -25.67
CA PHE A 351 9.97 18.79 -26.83
C PHE A 351 9.42 17.90 -27.93
N ASN A 352 9.73 18.17 -29.21
CA ASN A 352 9.40 17.23 -30.27
C ASN A 352 10.31 16.01 -30.20
N SER A 353 9.82 14.86 -30.67
CA SER A 353 10.59 13.60 -30.59
C SER A 353 11.90 13.66 -31.37
N ASN A 354 11.97 14.46 -32.44
CA ASN A 354 13.13 14.55 -33.31
C ASN A 354 14.04 15.73 -32.96
N ASP A 355 13.76 16.45 -31.87
CA ASP A 355 14.59 17.59 -31.47
C ASP A 355 15.92 17.12 -30.89
N TYR A 356 16.95 17.93 -31.17
CA TYR A 356 18.23 17.91 -30.49
C TYR A 356 18.26 19.08 -29.51
N ILE A 357 18.23 18.77 -28.22
CA ILE A 357 18.17 19.80 -27.16
C ILE A 357 19.52 19.87 -26.46
N SER A 358 19.95 21.09 -26.12
CA SER A 358 21.23 21.30 -25.45
C SER A 358 21.27 20.57 -24.10
N ALA A 359 22.44 20.05 -23.72
CA ALA A 359 22.60 19.37 -22.44
C ALA A 359 22.28 20.31 -21.25
N LYS A 360 22.57 21.61 -21.37
CA LYS A 360 22.23 22.62 -20.36
C LYS A 360 20.72 22.76 -20.16
N GLU A 361 19.98 22.88 -21.26
CA GLU A 361 18.52 23.03 -21.22
C GLU A 361 17.82 21.77 -20.72
N LEU A 362 18.31 20.59 -21.09
CA LEU A 362 17.66 19.34 -20.73
C LEU A 362 17.95 18.89 -19.29
N TYR A 363 19.04 19.39 -18.69
CA TYR A 363 19.50 18.95 -17.37
C TYR A 363 18.45 19.10 -16.25
N PRO A 364 17.74 20.24 -16.09
CA PRO A 364 16.71 20.38 -15.06
C PRO A 364 15.56 19.38 -15.20
N TYR A 365 15.17 19.04 -16.44
CA TYR A 365 14.09 18.09 -16.71
C TYR A 365 14.44 16.65 -16.31
N LEU A 366 15.72 16.26 -16.45
CA LEU A 366 16.17 14.89 -16.14
C LEU A 366 16.64 14.72 -14.69
N SER A 367 17.33 15.73 -14.17
CA SER A 367 17.96 15.68 -12.85
C SER A 367 17.09 16.27 -11.73
N GLY A 368 16.09 17.09 -12.07
CA GLY A 368 15.34 17.91 -11.12
C GLY A 368 16.17 19.04 -10.48
N ASN A 369 17.44 19.22 -10.87
CA ASN A 369 18.31 20.27 -10.37
C ASN A 369 18.30 21.46 -11.36
N PRO A 370 17.84 22.65 -10.95
CA PRO A 370 17.80 23.81 -11.82
C PRO A 370 19.18 24.46 -12.04
N VAL A 371 20.22 24.08 -11.30
CA VAL A 371 21.57 24.67 -11.40
C VAL A 371 22.53 23.77 -12.15
N PHE A 372 23.07 24.28 -13.27
CA PHE A 372 24.06 23.60 -14.10
C PHE A 372 25.37 24.39 -14.26
N LEU A 373 25.42 25.67 -13.87
CA LEU A 373 26.65 26.48 -13.87
C LEU A 373 27.19 26.66 -12.45
N GLU A 374 28.51 26.58 -12.31
CA GLU A 374 29.22 26.71 -11.01
C GLU A 374 28.93 28.06 -10.34
N SER A 375 28.83 29.14 -11.11
CA SER A 375 28.59 30.50 -10.60
C SER A 375 27.20 30.72 -10.00
N PHE A 376 26.29 29.76 -10.10
CA PHE A 376 24.92 29.85 -9.58
C PHE A 376 24.65 28.85 -8.45
N GLU A 377 25.68 28.15 -7.96
CA GLU A 377 25.53 27.17 -6.87
C GLU A 377 25.08 27.84 -5.57
N ASP A 378 25.54 29.06 -5.27
CA ASP A 378 25.14 29.81 -4.07
C ASP A 378 23.76 30.48 -4.21
N ASP A 379 23.41 30.92 -5.42
CA ASP A 379 22.15 31.62 -5.73
C ASP A 379 20.91 30.76 -5.42
N ILE A 380 21.02 29.43 -5.53
CA ILE A 380 19.89 28.50 -5.41
C ILE A 380 19.13 28.63 -4.09
N HIS A 381 19.81 29.03 -3.01
CA HIS A 381 19.20 29.21 -1.70
C HIS A 381 18.11 30.28 -1.74
N GLN A 382 18.39 31.42 -2.36
CA GLN A 382 17.42 32.52 -2.49
C GLN A 382 16.21 32.10 -3.34
N TYR A 383 16.41 31.38 -4.44
CA TYR A 383 15.31 30.91 -5.29
C TYR A 383 14.46 29.85 -4.57
N LYS A 384 15.07 28.96 -3.77
CA LYS A 384 14.33 28.00 -2.94
C LYS A 384 13.47 28.69 -1.89
N GLU A 385 14.01 29.69 -1.19
CA GLU A 385 13.24 30.47 -0.21
C GLU A 385 12.08 31.22 -0.85
N GLN A 386 12.31 31.85 -2.01
CA GLN A 386 11.24 32.51 -2.77
C GLN A 386 10.17 31.51 -3.22
N TYR A 387 10.58 30.36 -3.74
CA TYR A 387 9.67 29.29 -4.15
C TYR A 387 8.82 28.79 -2.98
N LEU A 388 9.39 28.58 -1.80
CA LEU A 388 8.64 28.08 -0.64
C LEU A 388 7.58 29.06 -0.13
N LYS A 389 7.70 30.37 -0.42
CA LYS A 389 6.70 31.37 -0.02
C LYS A 389 5.43 31.35 -0.87
N SER A 390 5.54 31.02 -2.16
CA SER A 390 4.44 31.17 -3.12
C SER A 390 4.10 29.90 -3.89
N TYR A 391 5.01 28.92 -3.90
CA TYR A 391 5.05 27.75 -4.77
C TYR A 391 4.93 28.07 -6.26
N ASP A 392 5.41 29.26 -6.64
CA ASP A 392 5.44 29.70 -8.03
C ASP A 392 6.63 29.09 -8.76
N LYS A 393 6.35 28.20 -9.72
CA LYS A 393 7.38 27.54 -10.54
C LYS A 393 8.21 28.54 -11.37
N THR A 394 7.66 29.71 -11.68
CA THR A 394 8.35 30.69 -12.55
C THR A 394 9.65 31.21 -11.95
N VAL A 395 9.81 31.09 -10.63
CA VAL A 395 11.05 31.39 -9.90
C VAL A 395 12.23 30.58 -10.45
N PHE A 396 12.05 29.29 -10.72
CA PHE A 396 13.12 28.46 -11.29
C PHE A 396 13.28 28.65 -12.80
N ASP A 397 12.21 29.00 -13.52
CA ASP A 397 12.30 29.34 -14.95
C ASP A 397 13.20 30.58 -15.15
N GLN A 398 13.12 31.56 -14.26
CA GLN A 398 14.00 32.73 -14.25
C GLN A 398 15.47 32.36 -13.99
N LEU A 399 15.72 31.47 -13.03
CA LEU A 399 17.08 30.98 -12.73
C LEU A 399 17.68 30.22 -13.92
N ILE A 400 16.90 29.35 -14.57
CA ILE A 400 17.33 28.62 -15.76
C ILE A 400 17.63 29.60 -16.89
N LYS A 401 16.76 30.57 -17.15
CA LYS A 401 16.97 31.60 -18.19
C LYS A 401 18.23 32.42 -17.94
N LYS A 402 18.51 32.81 -16.69
CA LYS A 402 19.74 33.53 -16.33
C LYS A 402 21.00 32.72 -16.62
N GLN A 403 20.99 31.43 -16.27
CA GLN A 403 22.12 30.54 -16.56
C GLN A 403 22.31 30.31 -18.07
N MET A 404 21.24 30.19 -18.84
CA MET A 404 21.33 30.04 -20.31
C MET A 404 21.92 31.28 -21.01
N LEU A 405 21.72 32.48 -20.45
CA LEU A 405 22.27 33.73 -20.96
C LEU A 405 23.69 34.03 -20.48
N ALA A 406 24.19 33.28 -19.48
CA ALA A 406 25.52 33.49 -18.93
C ALA A 406 26.59 33.06 -19.94
N THR A 407 27.64 33.87 -20.07
CA THR A 407 28.76 33.64 -21.01
C THR A 407 29.82 32.67 -20.49
N THR A 408 29.61 32.09 -19.30
CA THR A 408 30.58 31.17 -18.68
C THR A 408 30.37 29.71 -19.11
N ASP A 409 31.48 29.03 -19.34
CA ASP A 409 31.51 27.63 -19.78
C ASP A 409 31.70 26.65 -18.61
N ARG A 410 31.94 27.18 -17.40
CA ARG A 410 32.18 26.33 -16.21
C ARG A 410 30.88 25.76 -15.69
N VAL A 411 30.64 24.51 -16.05
CA VAL A 411 29.55 23.70 -15.54
C VAL A 411 29.85 23.24 -14.12
N GLY A 412 28.82 23.17 -13.28
CA GLY A 412 28.93 22.69 -11.91
C GLY A 412 29.28 21.19 -11.84
N PHE A 413 29.80 20.75 -10.70
CA PHE A 413 30.24 19.37 -10.50
C PHE A 413 29.09 18.36 -10.68
N ASN A 414 27.89 18.70 -10.18
CA ASN A 414 26.70 17.84 -10.27
C ASN A 414 26.24 17.64 -11.71
N PHE A 415 26.32 18.69 -12.53
CA PHE A 415 26.01 18.62 -13.96
C PHE A 415 26.99 17.67 -14.68
N TYR A 416 28.28 17.88 -14.45
CA TYR A 416 29.34 17.07 -15.05
C TYR A 416 29.21 15.58 -14.66
N MET A 417 29.00 15.30 -13.37
CA MET A 417 28.85 13.93 -12.87
C MET A 417 27.61 13.23 -13.42
N PHE A 418 26.48 13.93 -13.54
CA PHE A 418 25.26 13.39 -14.12
C PHE A 418 25.48 12.93 -15.56
N TYR A 419 25.98 13.82 -16.42
CA TYR A 419 26.17 13.50 -17.83
C TYR A 419 27.32 12.54 -18.09
N ASN A 420 28.33 12.48 -17.23
CA ASN A 420 29.36 11.44 -17.32
C ASN A 420 28.81 10.04 -17.07
N ARG A 421 27.86 9.88 -16.14
CA ARG A 421 27.16 8.60 -15.93
C ARG A 421 26.31 8.23 -17.14
N LEU A 422 25.65 9.24 -17.73
CA LEU A 422 24.81 9.07 -18.91
C LEU A 422 25.62 8.80 -20.19
N SER A 423 26.86 9.29 -20.28
CA SER A 423 27.73 9.19 -21.47
C SER A 423 28.05 7.78 -21.93
N LYS A 424 27.91 6.81 -21.03
CA LYS A 424 28.12 5.38 -21.33
C LYS A 424 26.91 4.71 -21.98
N LYS A 425 25.79 5.44 -22.14
CA LYS A 425 24.48 4.88 -22.45
C LYS A 425 23.79 5.54 -23.64
N ILE A 426 24.16 6.77 -23.98
CA ILE A 426 23.57 7.53 -25.08
C ILE A 426 24.64 8.24 -25.91
N ASN A 427 24.27 8.61 -27.13
CA ASN A 427 25.13 9.36 -28.04
C ASN A 427 25.09 10.87 -27.73
N TRP A 428 26.14 11.56 -28.17
CA TRP A 428 26.25 13.02 -28.09
C TRP A 428 26.13 13.59 -29.48
N TYR A 429 25.42 14.70 -29.62
CA TYR A 429 25.14 15.32 -30.91
C TYR A 429 25.59 16.78 -30.96
N THR A 430 25.87 17.26 -32.16
CA THR A 430 25.89 18.70 -32.45
C THR A 430 24.46 19.22 -32.63
N GLU A 431 24.29 20.54 -32.72
CA GLU A 431 22.99 21.16 -32.99
C GLU A 431 22.32 20.65 -34.29
N PHE A 432 23.13 20.27 -35.27
CA PHE A 432 22.67 19.71 -36.56
C PHE A 432 22.50 18.19 -36.55
N GLY A 433 22.60 17.53 -35.39
CA GLY A 433 22.37 16.08 -35.27
C GLY A 433 23.54 15.21 -35.72
N SER A 434 24.74 15.76 -35.89
CA SER A 434 25.95 14.96 -36.16
C SER A 434 26.51 14.38 -34.86
N ILE A 435 26.92 13.11 -34.87
CA ILE A 435 27.46 12.44 -33.68
C ILE A 435 28.82 13.03 -33.29
N ILE A 436 28.98 13.41 -32.03
CA ILE A 436 30.26 13.81 -31.44
C ILE A 436 30.99 12.55 -30.98
N PRO A 437 32.21 12.27 -31.49
CA PRO A 437 32.98 11.10 -31.07
C PRO A 437 33.26 11.07 -29.57
N SER A 438 33.16 9.89 -28.96
CA SER A 438 33.37 9.70 -27.51
C SER A 438 34.78 10.05 -27.03
N THR A 439 35.75 10.06 -27.93
CA THR A 439 37.16 10.41 -27.67
C THR A 439 37.42 11.91 -27.62
N LYS A 440 36.50 12.74 -28.12
CA LYS A 440 36.66 14.20 -28.13
C LYS A 440 36.24 14.78 -26.77
N ARG A 441 37.01 15.74 -26.27
CA ARG A 441 36.61 16.55 -25.10
C ARG A 441 35.29 17.26 -25.43
N LYS A 442 34.31 17.13 -24.54
CA LYS A 442 32.98 17.74 -24.69
C LYS A 442 33.06 19.22 -24.35
N ASP A 443 32.57 20.03 -25.28
CA ASP A 443 32.23 21.42 -25.05
C ASP A 443 30.74 21.50 -24.71
N TRP A 444 30.42 21.75 -23.45
CA TRP A 444 29.04 21.70 -22.96
C TRP A 444 28.12 22.79 -23.52
N ASN A 445 28.67 23.80 -24.21
CA ASN A 445 27.87 24.77 -24.97
C ASN A 445 27.32 24.20 -26.27
N ASN A 446 28.05 23.25 -26.87
CA ASN A 446 27.79 22.72 -28.20
C ASN A 446 27.41 21.24 -28.18
N VAL A 447 27.02 20.73 -27.01
CA VAL A 447 26.58 19.34 -26.81
C VAL A 447 25.07 19.27 -26.70
N TYR A 448 24.49 18.50 -27.60
CA TYR A 448 23.07 18.26 -27.74
C TYR A 448 22.74 16.78 -27.57
N LEU A 449 21.48 16.52 -27.27
CA LEU A 449 20.94 15.18 -27.02
C LEU A 449 19.66 14.98 -27.81
N SER A 450 19.52 13.82 -28.44
CA SER A 450 18.27 13.44 -29.12
C SER A 450 17.19 13.10 -28.09
N ILE A 451 16.05 13.76 -28.17
CA ILE A 451 14.91 13.49 -27.28
C ILE A 451 14.43 12.04 -27.43
N ARG A 452 14.34 11.52 -28.67
CA ARG A 452 13.97 10.13 -28.94
C ARG A 452 14.88 9.12 -28.24
N GLU A 453 16.19 9.31 -28.32
CA GLU A 453 17.14 8.38 -27.67
C GLU A 453 17.00 8.42 -26.14
N ILE A 454 16.78 9.60 -25.58
CA ILE A 454 16.59 9.78 -24.14
C ILE A 454 15.30 9.13 -23.65
N GLU A 455 14.17 9.38 -24.32
CA GLU A 455 12.90 8.74 -23.95
C GLU A 455 13.01 7.22 -24.02
N HIS A 456 13.68 6.68 -25.05
CA HIS A 456 13.95 5.26 -25.16
C HIS A 456 14.81 4.72 -24.00
N PHE A 457 15.92 5.40 -23.68
CA PHE A 457 16.78 5.03 -22.55
C PHE A 457 16.01 5.01 -21.22
N LEU A 458 15.16 6.01 -20.98
CA LEU A 458 14.36 6.06 -19.75
C LEU A 458 13.36 4.91 -19.65
N GLN A 459 12.75 4.52 -20.76
CA GLN A 459 11.81 3.39 -20.83
C GLN A 459 12.48 2.02 -20.67
N SER A 460 13.71 1.85 -21.18
CA SER A 460 14.43 0.57 -21.10
C SER A 460 15.12 0.40 -19.75
N ASP A 461 15.91 1.39 -19.32
CA ASP A 461 16.91 1.23 -18.27
C ASP A 461 16.47 1.82 -16.92
N LYS A 462 15.44 2.69 -16.92
CA LYS A 462 15.01 3.46 -15.74
C LYS A 462 13.50 3.34 -15.45
N ARG A 463 12.92 2.16 -15.71
CA ARG A 463 11.47 1.89 -15.50
C ARG A 463 10.93 2.28 -14.13
N THR A 464 11.71 2.09 -13.07
CA THR A 464 11.28 2.42 -11.69
C THR A 464 11.15 3.93 -11.44
N LYS A 465 11.76 4.76 -12.29
CA LYS A 465 11.76 6.23 -12.21
C LYS A 465 10.65 6.88 -13.03
N LEU A 466 9.92 6.12 -13.85
CA LEU A 466 8.83 6.63 -14.68
C LEU A 466 7.59 6.93 -13.84
N SER A 467 6.85 7.99 -14.17
CA SER A 467 5.56 8.31 -13.57
C SER A 467 4.59 7.13 -13.67
N ASP A 468 3.72 6.95 -12.68
CA ASP A 468 2.60 6.01 -12.83
C ASP A 468 1.52 6.65 -13.70
N THR A 469 1.20 6.00 -14.81
CA THR A 469 0.20 6.44 -15.78
C THR A 469 -1.06 5.57 -15.77
N THR A 470 -1.12 4.60 -14.85
CA THR A 470 -2.21 3.63 -14.79
C THR A 470 -3.45 4.27 -14.16
N PRO A 471 -4.60 4.30 -14.84
CA PRO A 471 -5.83 4.83 -14.24
C PRO A 471 -6.36 3.93 -13.13
N PHE A 472 -6.91 4.56 -12.10
CA PHE A 472 -7.70 3.90 -11.05
C PHE A 472 -9.12 3.62 -11.56
N ARG A 473 -9.73 2.55 -11.07
CA ARG A 473 -11.10 2.17 -11.44
C ARG A 473 -12.08 2.70 -10.40
N LEU A 474 -13.16 3.31 -10.86
CA LEU A 474 -14.29 3.79 -10.05
C LEU A 474 -15.54 2.96 -10.37
N ASN A 475 -16.61 3.15 -9.59
CA ASN A 475 -17.95 2.64 -9.91
C ASN A 475 -18.39 3.13 -11.30
N ASP A 476 -18.25 4.43 -11.55
CA ASP A 476 -18.83 5.12 -12.72
C ASP A 476 -17.76 5.62 -13.70
N GLY A 477 -16.59 4.97 -13.76
CA GLY A 477 -15.56 5.33 -14.72
C GLY A 477 -14.14 5.04 -14.26
N LYS A 478 -13.22 5.94 -14.63
CA LYS A 478 -11.80 5.85 -14.29
C LYS A 478 -11.33 7.19 -13.75
N LEU A 479 -10.46 7.14 -12.75
CA LEU A 479 -9.73 8.30 -12.26
C LEU A 479 -8.30 8.22 -12.77
N GLN A 480 -7.86 9.23 -13.50
CA GLN A 480 -6.50 9.34 -13.97
C GLN A 480 -5.56 9.74 -12.83
N PRO A 481 -4.28 9.31 -12.84
CA PRO A 481 -3.32 9.68 -11.81
C PRO A 481 -3.16 11.20 -11.62
N TYR A 482 -3.27 11.99 -12.68
CA TYR A 482 -3.20 13.46 -12.59
C TYR A 482 -4.42 14.09 -11.91
N GLU A 483 -5.51 13.35 -11.69
CA GLU A 483 -6.69 13.85 -10.97
C GLU A 483 -6.56 13.69 -9.45
N LEU A 484 -5.43 13.17 -8.96
CA LEU A 484 -5.13 13.11 -7.53
C LEU A 484 -4.59 14.44 -7.01
N LEU A 485 -4.96 14.80 -5.78
CA LEU A 485 -4.51 16.01 -5.12
C LEU A 485 -3.02 15.93 -4.75
N PHE A 486 -2.64 14.84 -4.09
CA PHE A 486 -1.28 14.64 -3.57
C PHE A 486 -0.41 13.94 -4.60
N LEU A 487 0.38 14.72 -5.35
CA LEU A 487 1.40 14.20 -6.24
C LEU A 487 2.80 14.49 -5.70
N MET A 488 3.65 13.47 -5.71
CA MET A 488 5.04 13.58 -5.29
C MET A 488 5.96 13.33 -6.50
N PRO A 489 7.02 14.14 -6.69
CA PRO A 489 8.01 13.86 -7.72
C PRO A 489 8.73 12.55 -7.40
N LYS A 490 8.88 11.67 -8.40
CA LYS A 490 9.78 10.52 -8.28
C LYS A 490 11.22 11.01 -8.25
N SER A 491 12.07 10.33 -7.47
CA SER A 491 13.48 10.69 -7.35
C SER A 491 14.15 10.71 -8.73
N SER A 492 14.99 11.70 -8.98
CA SER A 492 15.63 11.94 -10.28
C SER A 492 16.48 10.77 -10.80
N ILE A 493 16.80 10.81 -12.10
CA ILE A 493 17.40 9.72 -12.90
C ILE A 493 18.83 9.38 -12.49
#